data_AF-A0A961WM99-F1
#
_entry.id   AF-A0A961WM99-F1
#
_cell.length_a   1.000
_cell.length_b   1.000
_cell.length_c   1.000
_cell.angle_alpha   90.00
_cell.angle_beta   90.00
_cell.angle_gamma   90.00
#
_symmetry.space_group_name_H-M   'P 1'
#
loop_
_entity.id
_entity.type
_entity.pdbx_description
1 polymer ?
#
loop_
_entity_poly.entity_id
_entity_poly.type
_entity_poly.pdbx_seq_one_letter_code
_entity_poly.pdbx_strand_id
1 'polypeptide(L)'
;MPIHEKSLIRPENLVEHEELVIDGVDVSGHWSTFIEGRSVPDYNEDLQEEIAALGGGENIHRCWQCGSCTNACTVNAINPDFNPRFWIYLIRMGLEEELVRDREIIWQCVSCNKCTYA
;
A
#
# COMPACT_ATOMS: atom_id res chain seq x y z
N MET A 1 13.44 22.32 14.49
CA MET A 1 14.08 21.91 13.21
C MET A 1 12.99 21.21 12.42
N PRO A 2 12.64 21.67 11.21
CA PRO A 2 11.57 21.04 10.46
C PRO A 2 11.91 19.57 10.21
N ILE A 3 10.96 18.68 10.48
CA ILE A 3 11.07 17.29 10.03
C ILE A 3 10.87 17.32 8.51
N HIS A 4 11.95 17.49 7.75
CA HIS A 4 11.91 17.60 6.29
C HIS A 4 11.31 16.36 5.62
N GLU A 5 11.34 15.22 6.30
CA GLU A 5 10.76 13.96 5.83
C GLU A 5 9.25 13.83 6.10
N LYS A 6 8.59 14.83 6.73
CA LYS A 6 7.15 14.73 7.10
C LYS A 6 6.27 14.40 5.88
N SER A 7 6.63 14.87 4.69
CA SER A 7 5.90 14.57 3.45
C SER A 7 6.09 13.15 2.92
N LEU A 8 7.09 12.42 3.43
CA LEU A 8 7.36 11.02 3.06
C LEU A 8 6.74 10.03 4.06
N ILE A 9 6.15 10.54 5.14
CA ILE A 9 5.55 9.74 6.20
C ILE A 9 4.04 9.86 6.06
N ARG A 10 3.37 8.73 6.25
CA ARG A 10 1.91 8.70 6.19
C ARG A 10 1.31 9.53 7.33
N PRO A 11 0.25 10.32 7.07
CA PRO A 11 -0.37 11.16 8.09
C PRO A 11 -0.76 10.40 9.35
N GLU A 12 -1.25 9.16 9.23
CA GLU A 12 -1.61 8.31 10.35
C GLU A 12 -0.43 7.96 11.28
N ASN A 13 0.80 7.99 10.77
CA ASN A 13 2.01 7.68 11.54
C ASN A 13 2.67 8.95 12.11
N LEU A 14 1.99 10.11 12.02
CA LEU A 14 2.45 11.38 12.54
C LEU A 14 1.54 11.82 13.68
N VAL A 15 2.11 11.88 14.88
CA VAL A 15 1.42 12.36 16.07
C VAL A 15 1.87 13.78 16.35
N GLU A 16 0.94 14.72 16.45
CA GLU A 16 1.21 16.11 16.82
C GLU A 16 0.14 16.55 17.83
N HIS A 17 0.57 17.20 18.90
CA HIS A 17 -0.28 17.71 19.96
C HIS A 17 -0.41 19.23 19.85
N GLU A 18 -1.64 19.74 19.82
CA GLU A 18 -1.88 21.20 19.80
C GLU A 18 -1.38 21.88 21.08
N GLU A 19 -1.52 21.22 22.23
CA GLU A 19 -1.01 21.68 23.53
C GLU A 19 -0.29 20.54 24.26
N LEU A 20 0.98 20.75 24.63
CA LEU A 20 1.77 19.77 25.38
C LEU A 20 2.86 20.44 26.22
N VAL A 21 2.90 20.15 27.52
CA VAL A 21 3.95 20.59 28.45
C VAL A 21 4.66 19.37 29.04
N ILE A 22 5.98 19.28 28.85
CA ILE A 22 6.82 18.19 29.38
C ILE A 22 7.82 18.81 30.35
N ASP A 23 7.85 18.34 31.59
CA ASP A 23 8.77 18.81 32.63
C ASP A 23 8.78 20.34 32.82
N GLY A 24 7.63 20.98 32.62
CA GLY A 24 7.48 22.44 32.72
C GLY A 24 7.91 23.22 31.47
N VAL A 25 8.30 22.52 30.39
CA VAL A 25 8.63 23.11 29.08
C VAL A 25 7.46 22.92 28.12
N ASP A 26 6.98 24.01 27.54
CA ASP A 26 5.96 23.99 26.48
C ASP A 26 6.57 23.48 25.16
N VAL A 27 6.04 22.38 24.65
CA VAL A 27 6.42 21.71 23.40
C VAL A 27 5.24 21.57 22.43
N SER A 28 4.27 22.47 22.54
CA SER A 28 3.04 22.49 21.72
C SER A 28 3.27 22.63 20.21
N GLY A 29 2.31 22.14 19.42
CA GLY A 29 2.32 22.19 17.96
C GLY A 29 3.46 21.39 17.35
N HIS A 30 4.15 21.96 16.36
CA HIS A 30 5.18 21.24 15.60
C HIS A 30 6.30 20.63 16.46
N TRP A 31 6.62 21.22 17.62
CA TRP A 31 7.65 20.69 18.53
C TRP A 31 7.28 19.34 19.15
N SER A 32 5.99 18.99 19.15
CA SER A 32 5.48 17.70 19.59
C SER A 32 5.30 16.68 18.45
N THR A 33 5.81 16.96 17.24
CA THR A 33 5.67 16.02 16.12
C THR A 33 6.51 14.77 16.37
N PHE A 34 5.86 13.63 16.57
CA PHE A 34 6.48 12.32 16.66
C PHE A 34 6.11 11.46 15.45
N ILE A 35 7.06 10.60 15.06
CA ILE A 35 6.90 9.64 13.97
C ILE A 35 6.74 8.27 14.62
N GLU A 36 5.65 7.59 14.34
CA GLU A 36 5.44 6.21 14.80
C GLU A 36 6.40 5.22 14.12
N GLY A 37 6.48 4.01 14.67
CA GLY A 37 7.37 2.96 14.17
C GLY A 37 7.13 2.66 12.68
N ARG A 38 8.20 2.68 11.88
CA ARG A 38 8.15 2.36 10.43
C ARG A 38 8.33 0.86 10.15
N SER A 39 8.37 0.02 11.18
CA SER A 39 8.31 -1.43 10.99
C SER A 39 6.97 -1.78 10.35
N VAL A 40 6.94 -2.82 9.52
CA VAL A 40 5.71 -3.43 9.01
C VAL A 40 5.46 -4.67 9.87
N PRO A 41 4.69 -4.57 10.98
CA PRO A 41 4.45 -5.70 11.88
C PRO A 41 3.37 -6.67 11.37
N ASP A 42 2.59 -6.25 10.38
CA ASP A 42 1.29 -6.77 9.94
C ASP A 42 1.38 -7.61 8.66
N TYR A 43 2.47 -8.34 8.45
CA TYR A 43 2.61 -9.20 7.29
C TYR A 43 1.83 -10.51 7.45
N ASN A 44 1.11 -10.91 6.41
CA ASN A 44 0.47 -12.21 6.29
C ASN A 44 1.36 -13.12 5.41
N GLU A 45 2.10 -14.04 6.04
CA GLU A 45 3.01 -14.96 5.34
C GLU A 45 2.28 -15.93 4.40
N ASP A 46 1.03 -16.25 4.73
CA ASP A 46 0.21 -17.23 4.00
C ASP A 46 -0.56 -16.60 2.82
N LEU A 47 -0.57 -15.27 2.70
CA LEU A 47 -1.37 -14.52 1.73
C LEU A 47 -1.17 -15.00 0.29
N GLN A 48 0.06 -15.32 -0.11
CA GLN A 48 0.32 -15.86 -1.45
C GLN A 48 -0.35 -17.21 -1.67
N GLU A 49 -0.34 -18.09 -0.67
CA GLU A 49 -0.95 -19.42 -0.74
C GLU A 49 -2.47 -19.35 -0.71
N GLU A 50 -3.03 -18.47 0.13
CA GLU A 50 -4.46 -18.18 0.17
C GLU A 50 -4.98 -17.73 -1.21
N ILE A 51 -4.30 -16.78 -1.86
CA ILE A 51 -4.67 -16.33 -3.20
C ILE A 51 -4.45 -17.41 -4.25
N ALA A 52 -3.38 -18.22 -4.12
CA ALA A 52 -3.13 -19.34 -5.04
C ALA A 52 -4.20 -20.44 -4.96
N ALA A 53 -4.89 -20.56 -3.82
CA ALA A 53 -6.01 -21.48 -3.63
C ALA A 53 -7.33 -20.98 -4.27
N LEU A 54 -7.43 -19.70 -4.62
CA LEU A 54 -8.57 -19.13 -5.32
C LEU A 54 -8.48 -19.40 -6.83
N GLY A 55 -9.64 -19.58 -7.47
CA GLY A 55 -9.71 -19.78 -8.91
C GLY A 55 -9.13 -18.59 -9.69
N GLY A 56 -8.18 -18.85 -10.59
CA GLY A 56 -7.45 -17.83 -11.34
C GLY A 56 -6.21 -17.27 -10.64
N GLY A 57 -5.98 -17.63 -9.37
CA GLY A 57 -4.81 -17.22 -8.59
C GLY A 57 -3.64 -18.21 -8.62
N GLU A 58 -3.80 -19.38 -9.23
CA GLU A 58 -2.90 -20.55 -9.11
C GLU A 58 -1.45 -20.21 -9.55
N ASN A 59 -1.32 -19.26 -10.46
CA ASN A 59 -0.04 -18.86 -11.06
C ASN A 59 0.56 -17.58 -10.45
N ILE A 60 0.04 -17.06 -9.34
CA ILE A 60 0.51 -15.80 -8.75
C ILE A 60 2.01 -15.81 -8.42
N HIS A 61 2.52 -16.96 -7.95
CA HIS A 61 3.94 -17.18 -7.65
C HIS A 61 4.87 -16.99 -8.86
N ARG A 62 4.34 -17.04 -10.10
CA ARG A 62 5.11 -16.88 -11.33
C ARG A 62 5.36 -15.42 -11.72
N CYS A 63 4.69 -14.46 -11.07
CA CYS A 63 4.78 -13.06 -11.45
C CYS A 63 6.16 -12.46 -11.11
N TRP A 64 6.98 -12.22 -12.12
CA TRP A 64 8.28 -11.55 -12.04
C TRP A 64 8.26 -10.02 -12.23
N GLN A 65 7.09 -9.38 -12.10
CA GLN A 65 6.95 -7.92 -12.09
C GLN A 65 7.28 -7.18 -13.41
N CYS A 66 7.09 -7.81 -14.58
CA CYS A 66 7.35 -7.16 -15.88
C CYS A 66 6.43 -5.97 -16.23
N GLY A 67 5.21 -5.92 -15.69
CA GLY A 67 4.27 -4.81 -15.92
C GLY A 67 3.39 -4.90 -17.18
N SER A 68 3.42 -6.01 -17.92
CA SER A 68 2.53 -6.22 -19.08
C SER A 68 1.05 -6.04 -18.69
N CYS A 69 0.65 -6.52 -17.51
CA CYS A 69 -0.73 -6.39 -17.01
C CYS A 69 -1.15 -4.93 -16.82
N THR A 70 -0.30 -4.08 -16.26
CA THR A 70 -0.58 -2.65 -16.06
C THR A 70 -0.66 -1.92 -17.41
N ASN A 71 0.25 -2.22 -18.34
CA ASN A 71 0.25 -1.63 -19.68
C ASN A 71 -0.99 -2.02 -20.51
N ALA A 72 -1.46 -3.26 -20.39
CA ALA A 72 -2.65 -3.74 -21.09
C ALA A 72 -3.98 -3.26 -20.46
N CYS A 73 -3.95 -2.72 -19.24
CA CYS A 73 -5.14 -2.39 -18.48
C CYS A 73 -5.81 -1.10 -19.01
N THR A 74 -7.09 -1.21 -19.38
CA THR A 74 -7.88 -0.05 -19.81
C THR A 74 -8.27 0.88 -18.67
N VAL A 75 -8.35 0.37 -17.43
CA VAL A 75 -8.65 1.18 -16.24
C VAL A 75 -7.42 2.01 -15.85
N ASN A 76 -6.23 1.41 -15.90
CA ASN A 76 -4.96 2.12 -15.69
C ASN A 76 -4.77 3.32 -16.65
N ALA A 77 -5.26 3.19 -17.88
CA ALA A 77 -5.21 4.27 -18.87
C ALA A 77 -6.05 5.50 -18.48
N ILE A 78 -7.06 5.32 -17.62
CA ILE A 78 -7.95 6.39 -17.14
C ILE A 78 -7.53 6.83 -15.73
N ASN A 79 -7.18 5.88 -14.88
CA ASN A 79 -6.75 6.06 -13.51
C ASN A 79 -5.37 5.40 -13.32
N PRO A 80 -4.27 6.18 -13.34
CA PRO A 80 -2.90 5.65 -13.18
C PRO A 80 -2.63 4.94 -11.85
N ASP A 81 -3.48 5.16 -10.83
CA ASP A 81 -3.37 4.47 -9.55
C ASP A 81 -3.85 3.01 -9.66
N PHE A 82 -4.61 2.65 -10.70
CA PHE A 82 -5.04 1.28 -10.97
C PHE A 82 -3.88 0.44 -11.49
N ASN A 83 -3.11 -0.15 -10.58
CA ASN A 83 -1.87 -0.86 -10.92
C ASN A 83 -1.92 -2.35 -10.50
N PRO A 84 -2.43 -3.26 -11.36
CA PRO A 84 -2.54 -4.67 -11.02
C PRO A 84 -1.19 -5.36 -10.76
N ARG A 85 -0.09 -4.86 -11.37
CA ARG A 85 1.26 -5.35 -11.06
C ARG A 85 1.62 -5.13 -9.59
N PHE A 86 1.28 -3.95 -9.06
CA PHE A 86 1.59 -3.57 -7.68
C PHE A 86 0.83 -4.44 -6.69
N TRP A 87 -0.45 -4.71 -6.91
CA TRP A 87 -1.23 -5.59 -6.03
C TRP A 87 -0.71 -7.03 -6.01
N ILE A 88 -0.28 -7.57 -7.16
CA ILE A 88 0.40 -8.87 -7.19
C ILE A 88 1.70 -8.83 -6.37
N TYR A 89 2.44 -7.72 -6.39
CA TYR A 89 3.62 -7.55 -5.53
C TYR A 89 3.24 -7.57 -4.05
N LEU A 90 2.21 -6.82 -3.63
CA LEU A 90 1.75 -6.78 -2.24
C LEU A 90 1.35 -8.18 -1.75
N ILE A 91 0.58 -8.91 -2.56
CA ILE A 91 0.15 -10.28 -2.25
C ILE A 91 1.35 -11.21 -2.05
N ARG A 92 2.34 -11.16 -2.96
CA ARG A 92 3.55 -11.99 -2.87
C ARG A 92 4.47 -11.61 -1.70
N MET A 93 4.34 -10.40 -1.18
CA MET A 93 5.11 -9.90 -0.05
C MET A 93 4.37 -10.06 1.29
N GLY A 94 3.12 -10.52 1.28
CA GLY A 94 2.29 -10.61 2.48
C GLY A 94 1.78 -9.26 3.01
N LEU A 95 1.81 -8.20 2.21
CA LEU A 95 1.43 -6.85 2.62
C LEU A 95 -0.09 -6.65 2.50
N GLU A 96 -0.84 -7.29 3.39
CA GLU A 96 -2.31 -7.33 3.32
C GLU A 96 -2.96 -5.98 3.60
N GLU A 97 -2.53 -5.24 4.63
CA GLU A 97 -3.11 -3.92 4.93
C GLU A 97 -2.94 -2.94 3.77
N GLU A 98 -1.79 -2.99 3.09
CA GLU A 98 -1.52 -2.18 1.91
C GLU A 98 -2.48 -2.53 0.76
N LEU A 99 -2.78 -3.82 0.58
CA LEU A 99 -3.76 -4.26 -0.41
C LEU A 99 -5.17 -3.76 -0.06
N VAL A 100 -5.56 -3.82 1.21
CA VAL A 100 -6.87 -3.38 1.70
C VAL A 100 -7.07 -1.86 1.60
N ARG A 101 -6.00 -1.08 1.69
CA ARG A 101 -6.04 0.38 1.45
C ARG A 101 -6.46 0.70 0.01
N ASP A 102 -5.99 -0.09 -0.95
CA ASP A 102 -6.30 0.08 -2.38
C ASP A 102 -7.65 -0.52 -2.80
N ARG A 103 -8.45 -1.08 -1.87
CA ARG A 103 -9.70 -1.80 -2.20
C ARG A 103 -10.63 -1.05 -3.15
N GLU A 104 -10.82 0.26 -2.94
CA GLU A 104 -11.74 1.08 -3.74
C GLU A 104 -11.25 1.25 -5.19
N ILE A 105 -9.93 1.13 -5.40
CA ILE A 105 -9.30 1.15 -6.71
C ILE A 105 -9.36 -0.25 -7.33
N ILE A 106 -9.04 -1.29 -6.55
CA ILE A 106 -9.09 -2.71 -6.98
C ILE A 106 -10.47 -3.06 -7.56
N TRP A 107 -11.55 -2.62 -6.90
CA TRP A 107 -12.93 -2.87 -7.33
C TRP A 107 -13.34 -2.15 -8.63
N GLN A 108 -12.49 -1.27 -9.19
CA GLN A 108 -12.72 -0.68 -10.50
C GLN A 108 -12.40 -1.63 -11.65
N CYS A 109 -11.87 -2.84 -11.36
CA CYS A 109 -11.57 -3.85 -12.36
C CYS A 109 -12.84 -4.26 -13.13
N VAL A 110 -12.83 -4.04 -14.44
CA VAL A 110 -13.96 -4.42 -15.33
C VAL A 110 -13.88 -5.87 -15.83
N SER A 111 -12.96 -6.68 -15.29
CA SER A 111 -12.79 -8.10 -15.64
C SER A 111 -12.68 -8.37 -17.15
N CYS A 112 -12.01 -7.48 -17.90
CA CYS A 112 -11.86 -7.61 -19.35
C CYS A 112 -10.83 -8.66 -19.81
N ASN A 113 -10.09 -9.25 -18.86
CA ASN A 113 -9.06 -10.29 -19.09
C ASN A 113 -7.91 -9.91 -20.03
N LYS A 114 -7.74 -8.65 -20.44
CA LYS A 114 -6.61 -8.27 -21.30
C LYS A 114 -5.25 -8.58 -20.68
N CYS A 115 -5.12 -8.40 -19.37
CA CYS A 115 -3.89 -8.67 -18.63
C CYS A 115 -3.51 -10.15 -18.56
N THR A 116 -4.39 -11.09 -18.92
CA THR A 116 -4.08 -12.54 -18.91
C THR A 116 -3.46 -13.02 -20.22
N TYR A 117 -3.50 -12.22 -21.28
CA TYR A 117 -2.96 -12.54 -22.62
C TYR A 117 -1.86 -11.57 -23.06
N ALA A 118 -1.43 -10.67 -22.17
CA ALA A 118 -0.48 -9.58 -22.44
C ALA A 118 0.99 -10.00 -22.27
#